data_AF-A0A7Z9MWJ0-F1
#
_entry.id   AF-A0A7Z9MWJ0-F1
#
_cell.length_a   1.000
_cell.length_b   1.000
_cell.length_c   1.000
_cell.angle_alpha   90.00
_cell.angle_beta   90.00
_cell.angle_gamma   90.00
#
_symmetry.space_group_name_H-M   'P 1'
#
loop_
_entity.id
_entity.type
_entity.pdbx_description
1 polymer ?
#
loop_
_entity_poly.entity_id
_entity_poly.type
_entity_poly.pdbx_seq_one_letter_code
_entity_poly.pdbx_strand_id
1 'polypeptide(L)'
;AMGSEEIGWNSFGAKKNRYYLADNLLNQMYRPLRNCYYSYHRLGLDKMSEDVNASRAVITQGLLSLEEIHQKQQGSYLLQIFFDTKGDEIVNIYKQANDAEKTQIVRLLSKIDPGHTTKYVKIKK
;
A
#
# COMPACT_ATOMS: atom_id res chain seq x y z
N ALA A 1 -4.27 -25.82 -34.80
CA ALA A 1 -5.13 -24.95 -33.98
C ALA A 1 -4.22 -24.10 -33.11
N MET A 2 -4.28 -22.77 -33.26
CA MET A 2 -3.53 -21.82 -32.44
C MET A 2 -3.97 -22.00 -30.99
N GLY A 3 -3.02 -22.38 -30.12
CA GLY A 3 -3.27 -22.72 -28.73
C GLY A 3 -3.82 -21.54 -27.94
N SER A 4 -4.86 -21.82 -27.15
CA SER A 4 -5.43 -21.01 -26.05
C SER A 4 -4.83 -19.60 -25.89
N GLU A 5 -5.62 -18.58 -26.25
CA GLU A 5 -5.30 -17.19 -25.92
C GLU A 5 -5.04 -17.05 -24.42
N GLU A 6 -3.80 -16.78 -24.04
CA GLU A 6 -3.36 -16.56 -22.66
C GLU A 6 -3.85 -15.19 -22.16
N ILE A 7 -5.18 -15.01 -22.02
CA ILE A 7 -5.87 -13.75 -21.73
C ILE A 7 -5.28 -13.03 -20.51
N GLY A 8 -4.75 -13.77 -19.53
CA GLY A 8 -4.20 -13.23 -18.29
C GLY A 8 -2.67 -13.03 -18.25
N TRP A 9 -1.92 -13.51 -19.25
CA TRP A 9 -0.45 -13.44 -19.30
C TRP A 9 0.09 -12.62 -20.47
N ASN A 10 -0.80 -12.03 -21.27
CA ASN A 10 -0.40 -11.12 -22.33
C ASN A 10 -0.45 -9.65 -21.86
N SER A 11 0.27 -8.80 -22.59
CA SER A 11 0.31 -7.35 -22.35
C SER A 11 -0.86 -6.59 -22.99
N PHE A 12 -1.71 -7.27 -23.76
CA PHE A 12 -2.82 -6.69 -24.50
C PHE A 12 -4.08 -6.58 -23.62
N GLY A 13 -4.91 -5.56 -23.86
CA GLY A 13 -6.16 -5.38 -23.12
C GLY A 13 -5.98 -4.80 -21.71
N ALA A 14 -6.67 -5.37 -20.73
CA ALA A 14 -6.77 -4.80 -19.38
C ALA A 14 -5.44 -4.89 -18.61
N LYS A 15 -5.02 -3.77 -17.99
CA LYS A 15 -3.78 -3.70 -17.20
C LYS A 15 -3.84 -4.41 -15.84
N LYS A 16 -5.01 -4.89 -15.44
CA LYS A 16 -5.21 -5.72 -14.24
C LYS A 16 -5.11 -7.19 -14.62
N ASN A 17 -3.90 -7.68 -14.81
CA ASN A 17 -3.64 -9.07 -15.18
C ASN A 17 -2.31 -9.57 -14.55
N ARG A 18 -2.00 -10.86 -14.71
CA ARG A 18 -0.81 -11.49 -14.11
C ARG A 18 0.49 -11.00 -14.75
N TYR A 19 0.45 -10.67 -16.03
CA TYR A 19 1.58 -10.08 -16.74
C TYR A 19 2.02 -8.76 -16.07
N TYR A 20 1.11 -7.80 -15.95
CA TYR A 20 1.42 -6.50 -15.34
C TYR A 20 1.68 -6.61 -13.84
N LEU A 21 1.10 -7.59 -13.14
CA LEU A 21 1.45 -7.87 -11.75
C LEU A 21 2.94 -8.22 -11.63
N ALA A 22 3.42 -9.20 -12.40
CA ALA A 22 4.80 -9.65 -12.38
C ALA A 22 5.77 -8.56 -12.84
N ASP A 23 5.45 -7.88 -13.95
CA ASP A 23 6.27 -6.80 -14.50
C ASP A 23 6.41 -5.64 -13.49
N ASN A 24 5.30 -5.16 -12.93
CA ASN A 24 5.34 -4.08 -11.94
C ASN A 24 6.13 -4.47 -10.68
N LEU A 25 6.04 -5.73 -10.24
CA LEU A 25 6.76 -6.20 -9.05
C LEU A 25 8.29 -6.12 -9.23
N LEU A 26 8.78 -6.28 -10.45
CA LEU A 26 10.21 -6.22 -10.77
C LEU A 26 10.66 -4.81 -11.17
N ASN A 27 9.73 -3.97 -11.62
CA ASN A 27 10.04 -2.62 -12.08
C ASN A 27 10.60 -1.73 -10.94
N GLN A 28 11.62 -0.94 -11.27
CA GLN A 28 12.31 -0.06 -10.33
C GLN A 28 11.42 1.07 -9.81
N MET A 29 10.41 1.50 -10.57
CA MET A 29 9.40 2.48 -10.13
C MET A 29 8.74 2.05 -8.80
N TYR A 30 8.56 0.74 -8.60
CA TYR A 30 7.91 0.17 -7.43
C TYR A 30 8.87 -0.19 -6.28
N ARG A 31 10.13 0.26 -6.35
CA ARG A 31 11.09 0.10 -5.25
C ARG A 31 10.56 0.66 -3.91
N PRO A 32 9.89 1.83 -3.85
CA PRO A 32 9.32 2.33 -2.59
C PRO A 32 8.32 1.35 -1.97
N LEU A 33 7.52 0.66 -2.78
CA LEU A 33 6.56 -0.34 -2.28
C LEU A 33 7.28 -1.55 -1.68
N ARG A 34 8.32 -2.07 -2.33
CA ARG A 34 9.12 -3.19 -1.78
C ARG A 34 9.82 -2.81 -0.48
N ASN A 35 10.37 -1.59 -0.40
CA ASN A 35 10.95 -1.07 0.84
C ASN A 35 9.88 -0.89 1.92
N CYS A 36 8.70 -0.39 1.56
CA CYS A 36 7.57 -0.29 2.46
C CYS A 36 7.18 -1.66 3.00
N TYR A 37 7.10 -2.72 2.18
CA TYR A 37 6.83 -4.07 2.66
C TYR A 37 7.83 -4.52 3.74
N TYR A 38 9.12 -4.30 3.52
CA TYR A 38 10.16 -4.64 4.49
C TYR A 38 10.02 -3.84 5.78
N SER A 39 9.96 -2.51 5.70
CA SER A 39 9.83 -1.64 6.87
C SER A 39 8.53 -1.90 7.62
N TYR A 40 7.43 -2.14 6.91
CA TYR A 40 6.11 -2.36 7.49
C TYR A 40 6.08 -3.64 8.33
N HIS A 41 6.53 -4.76 7.77
CA HIS A 41 6.45 -6.05 8.45
C HIS A 41 7.63 -6.26 9.42
N ARG A 42 8.87 -6.19 8.92
CA ARG A 42 10.05 -6.60 9.68
C ARG A 42 10.48 -5.59 10.73
N LEU A 43 10.40 -4.30 10.41
CA LEU A 43 10.86 -3.22 11.29
C LEU A 43 9.71 -2.54 12.05
N GLY A 44 8.48 -2.69 11.57
CA GLY A 44 7.26 -2.19 12.19
C GLY A 44 6.57 -3.27 13.00
N LEU A 45 5.80 -4.14 12.35
CA LEU A 45 4.95 -5.12 13.03
C LEU A 45 5.71 -6.05 13.97
N ASP A 46 6.84 -6.63 13.54
CA ASP A 46 7.62 -7.54 14.39
C ASP A 46 8.16 -6.85 15.65
N LYS A 47 8.42 -5.55 15.56
CA LYS A 47 8.95 -4.72 16.67
C LYS A 47 7.85 -4.08 17.52
N MET A 48 6.60 -4.18 17.10
CA MET A 48 5.47 -3.50 17.74
C MET A 48 5.19 -4.02 19.15
N SER A 49 5.56 -5.27 19.45
CA SER A 49 5.46 -5.81 20.81
C SER A 49 6.45 -5.19 21.80
N GLU A 50 7.59 -4.68 21.29
CA GLU A 50 8.64 -4.05 22.09
C GLU A 50 8.34 -2.55 22.29
N ASP A 51 8.04 -1.84 21.20
CA ASP A 51 7.67 -0.41 21.22
C ASP A 51 6.67 -0.09 20.12
N VAL A 52 5.41 0.13 20.51
CA VAL A 52 4.31 0.42 19.60
C VAL A 52 4.50 1.75 18.87
N ASN A 53 5.00 2.78 19.55
CA ASN A 53 5.09 4.13 18.99
C ASN A 53 6.24 4.21 17.98
N ALA A 54 7.43 3.70 18.34
CA ALA A 54 8.56 3.64 17.42
C ALA A 54 8.23 2.79 16.19
N SER A 55 7.58 1.65 16.38
CA SER A 55 7.16 0.76 15.29
C SER A 55 6.14 1.43 14.36
N ARG A 56 5.16 2.14 14.92
CA ARG A 56 4.18 2.90 14.12
C ARG A 56 4.85 4.03 13.33
N ALA A 57 5.86 4.69 13.88
CA ALA A 57 6.62 5.71 13.16
C ALA A 57 7.37 5.13 11.94
N VAL A 58 7.97 3.94 12.08
CA VAL A 58 8.60 3.22 10.96
C VAL A 58 7.57 2.86 9.88
N ILE A 59 6.40 2.36 10.28
CA ILE A 59 5.28 2.08 9.36
C ILE A 59 4.82 3.37 8.66
N THR A 60 4.68 4.47 9.40
CA THR A 60 4.29 5.79 8.87
C THR A 60 5.25 6.21 7.76
N GLN A 61 6.55 6.11 7.99
CA GLN A 61 7.57 6.47 7.01
C GLN A 61 7.50 5.59 5.75
N GLY A 62 7.27 4.28 5.93
CA GLY A 62 7.04 3.36 4.83
C GLY A 62 5.83 3.76 3.98
N LEU A 63 4.70 4.05 4.61
CA LEU A 63 3.47 4.46 3.93
C LEU A 63 3.63 5.79 3.19
N LEU A 64 4.29 6.79 3.79
CA LEU A 64 4.57 8.08 3.15
C LEU A 64 5.36 7.91 1.86
N SER A 65 6.32 6.99 1.82
CA SER A 65 7.13 6.73 0.62
C SER A 65 6.31 6.25 -0.58
N LEU A 66 5.11 5.68 -0.36
CA LEU A 66 4.23 5.21 -1.43
C LEU A 66 3.62 6.36 -2.24
N GLU A 67 3.63 7.58 -1.71
CA GLU A 67 3.18 8.77 -2.45
C GLU A 67 4.00 8.98 -3.73
N GLU A 68 5.28 8.64 -3.74
CA GLU A 68 6.13 8.71 -4.93
C GLU A 68 5.57 7.85 -6.08
N ILE A 69 5.08 6.65 -5.77
CA ILE A 69 4.47 5.76 -6.75
C ILE A 69 3.16 6.35 -7.25
N HIS A 70 2.33 6.88 -6.35
CA HIS A 70 1.06 7.51 -6.74
C HIS A 70 1.27 8.72 -7.66
N GLN A 71 2.30 9.55 -7.41
CA GLN A 71 2.65 10.69 -8.26
C GLN A 71 3.09 10.25 -9.66
N LYS A 72 3.87 9.17 -9.75
CA LYS A 72 4.35 8.61 -11.03
C LYS A 72 3.25 7.87 -11.80
N GLN A 73 2.39 7.14 -11.09
CA GLN A 73 1.33 6.33 -11.66
C GLN A 73 0.10 6.31 -10.73
N GLN A 74 -0.82 7.24 -10.98
CA GLN A 74 -2.13 7.24 -10.34
C GLN A 74 -2.89 5.96 -10.70
N GLY A 75 -3.64 5.41 -9.74
CA GLY A 75 -4.39 4.16 -9.95
C GLY A 75 -3.50 2.94 -10.20
N SER A 76 -2.25 2.95 -9.71
CA SER A 76 -1.35 1.81 -9.82
C SER A 76 -2.00 0.52 -9.30
N TYR A 77 -1.92 -0.54 -10.11
CA TYR A 77 -2.47 -1.85 -9.75
C TYR A 77 -1.79 -2.44 -8.51
N LEU A 78 -0.49 -2.24 -8.33
CA LEU A 78 0.22 -2.73 -7.14
C LEU A 78 -0.17 -1.97 -5.87
N LEU A 79 -0.39 -0.65 -5.96
CA LEU A 79 -0.89 0.11 -4.81
C LEU A 79 -2.30 -0.34 -4.45
N GLN A 80 -3.17 -0.59 -5.44
CA GLN A 80 -4.51 -1.13 -5.18
C GLN A 80 -4.44 -2.45 -4.40
N ILE A 81 -3.65 -3.42 -4.87
CA ILE A 81 -3.46 -4.70 -4.15
C ILE A 81 -2.95 -4.49 -2.73
N PHE A 82 -1.99 -3.58 -2.54
CA PHE A 82 -1.45 -3.29 -1.21
C PHE A 82 -2.55 -2.77 -0.27
N PHE A 83 -3.35 -1.79 -0.68
CA PHE A 83 -4.39 -1.23 0.19
C PHE A 83 -5.62 -2.13 0.34
N ASP A 84 -5.98 -2.90 -0.69
CA ASP A 84 -7.02 -3.94 -0.60
C ASP A 84 -6.68 -4.96 0.50
N THR A 85 -5.40 -5.32 0.61
CA THR A 85 -4.93 -6.33 1.57
C THR A 85 -4.57 -5.77 2.94
N LYS A 86 -3.97 -4.57 3.01
CA LYS A 86 -3.44 -3.99 4.25
C LYS A 86 -4.32 -2.90 4.86
N GLY A 87 -5.37 -2.46 4.18
CA GLY A 87 -6.20 -1.35 4.63
C GLY A 87 -6.80 -1.55 6.03
N ASP A 88 -7.31 -2.75 6.35
CA ASP A 88 -7.91 -3.01 7.67
C ASP A 88 -6.86 -3.10 8.80
N GLU A 89 -5.69 -3.65 8.49
CA GLU A 89 -4.54 -3.68 9.39
C GLU A 89 -4.06 -2.26 9.71
N ILE A 90 -3.89 -1.41 8.68
CA ILE A 90 -3.56 0.00 8.84
C ILE A 90 -4.59 0.70 9.73
N VAL A 91 -5.89 0.52 9.49
CA VAL A 91 -6.92 1.13 10.34
C VAL A 91 -6.74 0.76 11.81
N ASN A 92 -6.51 -0.52 12.11
CA ASN A 92 -6.37 -0.98 13.48
C ASN A 92 -5.10 -0.47 14.17
N ILE A 93 -3.98 -0.39 13.44
CA ILE A 93 -2.72 0.19 13.96
C ILE A 93 -2.89 1.65 14.36
N TYR A 94 -3.61 2.45 13.55
CA TYR A 94 -3.73 3.89 13.78
C TYR A 94 -4.92 4.31 14.65
N LYS A 95 -5.87 3.42 14.95
CA LYS A 95 -6.94 3.72 15.93
C LYS A 95 -6.40 4.11 17.30
N GLN A 96 -5.29 3.51 17.71
CA GLN A 96 -4.62 3.77 18.99
C GLN A 96 -3.51 4.84 18.87
N ALA A 97 -3.41 5.51 17.73
CA ALA A 97 -2.42 6.57 17.51
C ALA A 97 -2.87 7.91 18.09
N ASN A 98 -1.92 8.83 18.27
CA ASN A 98 -2.26 10.18 18.69
C ASN A 98 -2.95 10.95 17.54
N ASP A 99 -3.61 12.07 17.85
CA ASP A 99 -4.43 12.80 16.88
C ASP A 99 -3.64 13.39 15.71
N ALA A 100 -2.37 13.74 15.94
CA ALA A 100 -1.48 14.24 14.90
C ALA A 100 -1.16 13.14 13.89
N GLU A 101 -0.76 11.95 14.36
CA GLU A 101 -0.50 10.76 13.53
C GLU A 101 -1.75 10.35 12.76
N LYS A 102 -2.91 10.28 13.42
CA LYS A 102 -4.20 9.97 12.79
C LYS A 102 -4.50 10.93 11.65
N THR A 103 -4.32 12.23 11.87
CA THR A 103 -4.60 13.26 10.86
C THR A 103 -3.66 13.15 9.67
N GLN A 104 -2.37 12.95 9.92
CA GLN A 104 -1.36 12.80 8.87
C GLN A 104 -1.66 11.57 7.99
N ILE A 105 -1.90 10.41 8.62
CA ILE A 105 -2.12 9.17 7.88
C ILE A 105 -3.45 9.17 7.15
N VAL A 106 -4.53 9.68 7.75
CA VAL A 106 -5.81 9.79 7.04
C VAL A 106 -5.68 10.72 5.82
N ARG A 107 -4.91 11.82 5.93
CA ARG A 107 -4.64 12.71 4.79
C ARG A 107 -3.88 11.98 3.69
N LEU A 108 -2.83 11.25 4.04
CA LEU A 108 -2.05 10.46 3.08
C LEU A 108 -2.91 9.42 2.38
N LEU A 109 -3.60 8.56 3.14
CA LEU A 109 -4.37 7.44 2.62
C LEU A 109 -5.53 7.92 1.74
N SER A 110 -6.22 9.00 2.12
CA SER A 110 -7.26 9.61 1.29
C SER A 110 -6.72 10.14 -0.05
N LYS A 111 -5.44 10.54 -0.10
CA LYS A 111 -4.78 11.02 -1.33
C LYS A 111 -4.38 9.86 -2.23
N ILE A 112 -3.68 8.86 -1.67
CA ILE A 112 -3.04 7.81 -2.48
C ILE A 112 -3.96 6.61 -2.76
N ASP A 113 -5.02 6.47 -1.97
CA ASP A 113 -6.04 5.41 -2.08
C ASP A 113 -7.47 5.94 -1.82
N PRO A 114 -7.98 6.82 -2.70
CA PRO A 114 -9.26 7.49 -2.51
C PRO A 114 -10.46 6.52 -2.45
N GLY A 115 -10.35 5.34 -3.08
CA GLY A 115 -11.41 4.33 -3.12
C GLY A 115 -11.79 3.76 -1.75
N HIS A 116 -10.88 3.82 -0.78
CA HIS A 116 -11.10 3.31 0.58
C HIS A 116 -11.24 4.43 1.63
N THR A 117 -11.50 5.67 1.23
CA THR A 117 -11.61 6.80 2.18
C THR A 117 -12.61 6.55 3.31
N THR A 118 -13.76 5.91 3.02
CA THR A 118 -14.77 5.55 4.04
C THR A 118 -14.24 4.57 5.09
N LYS A 119 -13.29 3.71 4.72
CA LYS A 119 -12.56 2.83 5.65
C LYS A 119 -11.63 3.66 6.55
N TYR A 120 -10.88 4.60 5.98
CA TYR A 120 -9.90 5.41 6.72
C TYR A 120 -10.51 6.42 7.68
N VAL A 121 -11.74 6.88 7.44
CA VAL A 121 -12.48 7.71 8.41
C VAL A 121 -12.63 7.01 9.77
N LYS A 122 -12.63 5.67 9.81
CA LYS A 122 -12.70 4.89 11.05
C LYS A 122 -11.46 5.02 11.95
N ILE A 123 -10.35 5.58 11.45
CA ILE A 123 -9.14 5.86 12.24
C ILE A 123 -9.38 7.03 13.21
N LYS A 124 -10.24 7.98 12.83
CA LYS A 124 -10.57 9.16 13.63
C LYS A 124 -11.66 8.90 14.67
N LYS A 125 -12.31 7.73 14.62
CA LYS A 125 -13.28 7.28 15.62
C LYS A 125 -12.55 6.53 16.71
#